data_AF-A0A5E8AJM5-F1
#
_entry.id   AF-A0A5E8AJM5-F1
#
_cell.length_a   1.000
_cell.length_b   1.000
_cell.length_c   1.000
_cell.angle_alpha   90.00
_cell.angle_beta   90.00
_cell.angle_gamma   90.00
#
_symmetry.space_group_name_H-M   'P 1'
#
loop_
_entity.id
_entity.type
_entity.pdbx_description
1 polymer ?
#
loop_
_entity_poly.entity_id
_entity_poly.type
_entity_poly.pdbx_seq_one_letter_code
_entity_poly.pdbx_strand_id
1 'polypeptide(L)'
;MTSIRILHRDPAGKVFDGQEEYDLAQFAGQVPTIGDTILSPGVLQDLDRHDPQNRSIWTVVGRVFNPRDREDTVALIVESRDGNLADEAFA
;
A
#
# COMPACT_ATOMS: atom_id res chain seq x y z
N MET A 1 10.47 -9.81 -12.57
CA MET A 1 10.85 -9.11 -11.32
C MET A 1 9.59 -9.07 -10.49
N THR A 2 9.64 -9.37 -9.19
CA THR A 2 8.39 -9.46 -8.41
C THR A 2 7.72 -8.10 -8.29
N SER A 3 6.48 -7.99 -8.78
CA SER A 3 5.67 -6.77 -8.65
C SER A 3 4.66 -6.89 -7.51
N ILE A 4 4.36 -5.76 -6.88
CA ILE A 4 3.38 -5.64 -5.81
C ILE A 4 2.19 -4.84 -6.31
N ARG A 5 1.02 -5.46 -6.37
CA ARG A 5 -0.24 -4.80 -6.73
C ARG A 5 -1.01 -4.41 -5.47
N ILE A 6 -1.61 -3.23 -5.45
CA ILE A 6 -2.42 -2.77 -4.30
C ILE A 6 -3.90 -2.95 -4.59
N LEU A 7 -4.56 -3.66 -3.68
CA LEU A 7 -6.02 -3.75 -3.59
C LEU A 7 -6.45 -3.05 -2.31
N HIS A 8 -7.45 -2.19 -2.40
CA HIS A 8 -8.00 -1.51 -1.22
C HIS A 8 -9.20 -2.27 -0.70
N ARG A 9 -9.33 -2.32 0.62
CA ARG A 9 -10.51 -2.80 1.31
C ARG A 9 -11.25 -1.62 1.94
N ASP A 10 -12.52 -1.47 1.62
CA ASP A 10 -13.37 -0.46 2.24
C ASP A 10 -13.87 -0.90 3.64
N PRO A 11 -14.45 0.01 4.44
CA PRO A 11 -14.99 -0.33 5.77
C PRO A 11 -16.13 -1.36 5.74
N ALA A 12 -16.80 -1.56 4.59
CA ALA A 12 -17.81 -2.60 4.40
C ALA A 12 -17.18 -3.96 4.06
N GLY A 13 -15.86 -4.02 3.92
CA GLY A 13 -15.08 -5.22 3.65
C GLY A 13 -14.94 -5.55 2.17
N LYS A 14 -15.42 -4.71 1.26
CA LYS A 14 -15.31 -4.92 -0.19
C LYS A 14 -13.87 -4.60 -0.64
N VAL A 15 -13.32 -5.50 -1.45
CA VAL A 15 -11.98 -5.35 -2.04
C VAL A 15 -12.10 -4.83 -3.47
N PHE A 16 -11.31 -3.81 -3.82
CA PHE A 16 -11.24 -3.24 -5.16
C PHE A 16 -9.79 -2.92 -5.56
N ASP A 17 -9.54 -2.87 -6.86
CA ASP A 17 -8.20 -2.72 -7.43
C ASP A 17 -7.89 -1.23 -7.64
N GLY A 18 -6.89 -0.71 -6.90
CA GLY A 18 -6.49 0.70 -6.94
C GLY A 18 -5.78 1.09 -8.25
N GLN A 19 -5.47 0.13 -9.12
CA GLN A 19 -4.64 0.32 -10.32
C GLN A 19 -3.22 0.79 -10.00
N GLU A 20 -2.74 0.52 -8.79
CA GLU A 20 -1.38 0.81 -8.36
C GLU A 20 -0.55 -0.47 -8.37
N GLU A 21 0.62 -0.40 -9.02
CA GLU A 21 1.60 -1.48 -9.09
C GLU A 21 2.99 -0.89 -8.82
N TYR A 22 3.72 -1.56 -7.94
CA TYR A 22 4.99 -1.10 -7.39
C TYR A 22 6.03 -2.19 -7.47
N ASP A 23 7.29 -1.80 -7.50
CA ASP A 23 8.42 -2.72 -7.40
C ASP A 23 8.70 -3.10 -5.94
N LEU A 24 9.21 -4.31 -5.74
CA LEU A 24 9.60 -4.80 -4.40
C LEU A 24 10.61 -3.86 -3.69
N ALA A 25 11.45 -3.17 -4.45
CA ALA A 25 12.42 -2.21 -3.92
C ALA A 25 11.75 -1.03 -3.17
N GLN A 26 10.52 -0.68 -3.52
CA GLN A 26 9.75 0.38 -2.86
C GLN A 26 9.25 -0.04 -1.47
N PHE A 27 9.36 -1.34 -1.14
CA PHE A 27 9.04 -1.92 0.17
C PHE A 27 10.30 -2.51 0.83
N ALA A 28 11.44 -1.81 0.70
CA ALA A 28 12.74 -2.24 1.23
C ALA A 28 13.20 -3.64 0.77
N GLY A 29 12.74 -4.09 -0.42
CA GLY A 29 13.10 -5.39 -0.97
C GLY A 29 12.35 -6.56 -0.33
N GLN A 30 11.30 -6.31 0.44
CA GLN A 30 10.52 -7.34 1.13
C GLN A 30 9.06 -7.29 0.70
N VAL A 31 8.39 -8.45 0.70
CA VAL A 31 6.94 -8.51 0.52
C VAL A 31 6.31 -8.23 1.88
N PRO A 32 5.55 -7.13 2.05
CA PRO A 32 4.87 -6.84 3.31
C PRO A 32 4.00 -8.01 3.78
N THR A 33 3.80 -8.09 5.08
CA THR A 33 3.02 -9.13 5.75
C THR A 33 1.77 -8.56 6.41
N ILE A 34 0.82 -9.42 6.76
CA ILE A 34 -0.43 -8.97 7.39
C ILE A 34 -0.11 -8.35 8.74
N GLY A 35 -0.64 -7.15 8.99
CA GLY A 35 -0.36 -6.33 10.16
C GLY A 35 0.71 -5.27 9.94
N ASP A 36 1.52 -5.38 8.87
CA ASP A 36 2.51 -4.35 8.57
C ASP A 36 1.84 -3.02 8.20
N THR A 37 2.47 -1.95 8.66
CA THR A 37 2.10 -0.58 8.33
C THR A 37 3.02 -0.06 7.25
N ILE A 38 2.44 0.46 6.18
CA ILE A 38 3.13 0.98 5.01
C ILE A 38 2.80 2.47 4.89
N LEU A 39 3.83 3.30 4.79
CA LEU A 39 3.66 4.65 4.27
C LEU A 39 3.53 4.55 2.75
N SER A 40 2.41 4.99 2.19
CA SER A 40 2.14 4.91 0.75
C SER A 40 3.35 5.43 -0.05
N PRO A 41 3.90 4.62 -0.98
CA PRO A 41 4.97 5.07 -1.87
C PRO A 41 4.48 6.12 -2.86
N GLY A 42 3.20 6.06 -3.22
CA GLY A 42 2.53 7.06 -4.05
C GLY A 42 2.11 8.27 -3.21
N VAL A 43 2.32 9.47 -3.76
CA VAL A 43 1.71 10.71 -3.29
C VAL A 43 0.85 11.23 -4.44
N LEU A 44 -0.35 11.73 -4.14
CA LEU A 44 -1.18 12.39 -5.14
C LEU A 44 -0.37 13.49 -5.84
N GLN A 45 -0.50 13.59 -7.17
CA GLN A 45 0.15 14.65 -7.93
C GLN A 45 -0.20 16.01 -7.32
N ASP A 46 0.80 16.90 -7.26
CA ASP A 46 0.71 18.28 -6.73
C ASP A 46 0.61 18.44 -5.20
N LEU A 47 0.77 17.37 -4.41
CA LEU A 47 0.91 17.47 -2.95
C LEU A 47 2.37 17.33 -2.47
N ASP A 48 2.73 18.09 -1.43
CA ASP A 48 4.06 17.98 -0.82
C ASP A 48 4.18 16.64 -0.08
N ARG A 49 5.08 15.78 -0.57
CA ARG A 49 5.38 14.46 0.00
C ARG A 49 6.05 14.53 1.38
N HIS A 50 6.57 15.68 1.76
CA HIS A 50 7.18 15.94 3.07
C HIS A 50 6.16 16.43 4.10
N ASP A 51 4.92 16.71 3.69
CA ASP A 51 3.82 16.95 4.62
C ASP A 51 3.16 15.60 4.98
N PRO A 52 3.24 15.14 6.24
CA PRO A 52 2.65 13.87 6.65
C PRO A 52 1.14 13.78 6.43
N GLN A 53 0.42 14.91 6.37
CA GLN A 53 -1.02 14.91 6.10
C GLN A 53 -1.36 14.55 4.65
N ASN A 54 -0.41 14.73 3.74
CA ASN A 54 -0.57 14.40 2.33
C ASN A 54 -0.18 12.94 2.02
N ARG A 55 0.17 12.16 3.04
CA ARG A 55 0.56 10.75 2.90
C ARG A 55 -0.59 9.86 3.37
N SER A 56 -0.91 8.84 2.58
CA SER A 56 -1.78 7.76 3.05
C SER A 56 -0.95 6.72 3.80
N ILE A 57 -1.49 6.24 4.91
CA ILE A 57 -0.95 5.11 5.66
C ILE A 57 -1.82 3.89 5.37
N TRP A 58 -1.17 2.79 5.04
CA TRP A 58 -1.83 1.54 4.70
C TRP A 58 -1.50 0.48 5.74
N THR A 59 -2.52 -0.24 6.18
CA THR A 59 -2.35 -1.47 6.97
C THR A 59 -2.61 -2.65 6.07
N VAL A 60 -1.66 -3.58 5.99
CA VAL A 60 -1.85 -4.81 5.20
C VAL A 60 -2.79 -5.75 5.95
N VAL A 61 -3.93 -6.06 5.36
CA VAL A 61 -4.95 -6.95 5.95
C VAL A 61 -5.07 -8.28 5.22
N GLY A 62 -4.45 -8.42 4.05
CA GLY A 62 -4.45 -9.65 3.29
C GLY A 62 -3.38 -9.68 2.20
N ARG A 63 -3.11 -10.88 1.69
CA ARG A 63 -2.17 -11.09 0.59
C ARG A 63 -2.71 -12.16 -0.36
N VAL A 64 -2.54 -11.91 -1.64
CA VAL A 64 -2.88 -12.86 -2.70
C VAL A 64 -1.62 -13.09 -3.53
N PHE A 65 -1.09 -14.30 -3.47
CA PHE A 65 -0.01 -14.73 -4.35
C PHE A 65 -0.59 -15.19 -5.68
N ASN A 66 0.12 -14.91 -6.77
CA ASN A 66 -0.32 -15.25 -8.12
C ASN A 66 -1.72 -14.68 -8.47
N PRO A 67 -1.97 -13.38 -8.29
CA PRO A 67 -3.27 -12.80 -8.60
C PRO A 67 -3.51 -12.84 -10.12
N ARG A 68 -4.65 -13.38 -10.54
CA ARG A 68 -5.02 -13.55 -11.96
C ARG A 68 -3.94 -14.30 -12.77
N ASP A 69 -3.34 -15.33 -12.19
CA ASP A 69 -2.32 -16.18 -12.82
C ASP A 69 -1.03 -15.43 -13.23
N ARG A 70 -0.74 -14.29 -12.58
CA ARG A 70 0.53 -13.56 -12.69
C ARG A 70 1.54 -14.06 -11.65
N GLU A 71 2.35 -15.05 -12.03
CA GLU A 71 3.28 -15.75 -11.13
C GLU A 71 4.35 -14.86 -10.49
N ASP A 72 4.65 -13.72 -11.12
CA ASP A 72 5.61 -12.73 -10.64
C ASP A 72 4.95 -11.57 -9.88
N THR A 73 3.67 -11.68 -9.51
CA THR A 73 2.94 -10.64 -8.80
C THR A 73 2.43 -11.13 -7.44
N VAL A 74 2.50 -10.25 -6.44
CA VAL A 74 1.76 -10.40 -5.18
C VAL A 74 0.82 -9.21 -5.05
N ALA A 75 -0.47 -9.47 -4.80
CA ALA A 75 -1.40 -8.41 -4.45
C ALA A 75 -1.51 -8.26 -2.93
N LEU A 76 -1.28 -7.05 -2.42
CA LEU A 76 -1.55 -6.69 -1.04
C LEU A 76 -2.96 -6.14 -0.95
N ILE A 77 -3.73 -6.63 0.02
CA ILE A 77 -5.01 -6.02 0.40
C ILE A 77 -4.72 -5.09 1.56
N VAL A 78 -5.01 -3.81 1.39
CA VAL A 78 -4.74 -2.77 2.39
C VAL A 78 -6.01 -2.07 2.83
N GLU A 79 -6.06 -1.72 4.11
CA GLU A 79 -6.97 -0.70 4.63
C GLU A 79 -6.19 0.62 4.69
N SER A 80 -6.75 1.67 4.11
CA SER A 80 -6.10 2.98 4.01
C SER A 80 -6.69 3.96 5.00
N ARG A 81 -5.83 4.80 5.58
CA ARG A 81 -6.23 5.98 6.34
C ARG A 81 -5.34 7.16 5.95
N ASP A 82 -5.85 8.36 6.16
CA ASP A 82 -5.03 9.56 6.02
C ASP A 82 -3.99 9.60 7.16
N GLY A 83 -2.79 10.07 6.84
CA GLY A 83 -1.79 10.45 7.82
C GLY A 83 -2.28 11.64 8.64
N ASN A 84 -1.89 11.71 9.91
CA ASN A 84 -2.17 12.85 10.76
C ASN A 84 -0.91 13.32 11.48
N LEU A 85 -0.99 14.43 12.24
CA LEU A 85 0.17 15.00 12.94
C LEU A 85 0.77 14.06 14.00
N ALA A 86 0.01 13.11 14.54
CA ALA A 86 0.55 12.11 15.46
C ALA A 86 1.40 11.05 14.74
N ASP A 87 1.31 10.97 13.41
CA ASP A 87 2.07 10.08 12.55
C ASP A 87 3.41 10.70 12.09
N GLU A 88 3.90 11.80 12.70
CA GLU A 88 5.22 12.38 12.43
C GLU A 88 6.37 11.35 12.50
N ALA A 89 6.20 10.27 13.26
CA ALA A 89 7.13 9.15 13.29
C ALA A 89 7.33 8.44 11.93
N PHE A 90 6.42 8.68 10.98
CA PHE A 90 6.43 8.15 9.62
C PHE A 90 6.67 9.24 8.56
N ALA A 91 6.93 10.50 8.94
CA ALA A 91 7.18 11.64 8.05
C ALA A 91 8.64 11.75 7.58
#